data_AF-A0A914J9E6-F1
#
_entry.id   AF-A0A914J9E6-F1
#
_cell.length_a   1.000
_cell.length_b   1.000
_cell.length_c   1.000
_cell.angle_alpha   90.00
_cell.angle_beta   90.00
_cell.angle_gamma   90.00
#
_symmetry.space_group_name_H-M   'P 1'
#
loop_
_entity.id
_entity.type
_entity.pdbx_description
1 polymer ?
#
loop_
_entity_poly.entity_id
_entity_poly.type
_entity_poly.pdbx_seq_one_letter_code
_entity_poly.pdbx_strand_id
1 'polypeptide(L)'
;MADLSNTGVPIPSLPLPFTYNLPESFGPGRVLFIHGIVNNHADVFQINLLAGSTNLDVVQGDVALHMETRYSQKRHSFNSSKGTEWSGEEHVPLAFEQGQVFDIQIHLLDDKIEVFANQQKIYECPHRIPPESIEYLNITGDVVLSGVYLDGKAYVLPFVSKPPNGHLSAGDRVIIYGIPNKAEFQVDFLGFNNESLFHFRANFDEQIVVRNAFIDGEWGREEKSGGFPFRKDAAFDLVIVNEPYFIQIFVDSRPYAQFNHRVRQPGADYAAVKISGDLQVFAFKIIHV
;
A
#
# COMPACT_ATOMS: atom_id res chain seq x y z
N MET A 1 -22.79 20.00 -18.02
CA MET A 1 -21.55 19.27 -18.34
C MET A 1 -20.40 20.17 -17.93
N ALA A 2 -19.78 19.86 -16.80
CA ALA A 2 -18.52 20.45 -16.39
C ALA A 2 -17.53 19.28 -16.36
N ASP A 3 -16.51 19.41 -17.18
CA ASP A 3 -15.38 18.49 -17.30
C ASP A 3 -14.59 18.47 -15.98
N LEU A 4 -14.39 17.27 -15.42
CA LEU A 4 -13.74 17.03 -14.12
C LEU A 4 -12.34 16.40 -14.30
N SER A 5 -11.71 16.56 -15.46
CA SER A 5 -10.32 16.11 -15.67
C SER A 5 -9.27 17.06 -15.05
N ASN A 6 -9.40 17.46 -13.77
CA ASN A 6 -8.27 18.00 -12.99
C ASN A 6 -8.64 18.28 -11.52
N THR A 7 -8.50 17.28 -10.66
CA THR A 7 -8.18 17.53 -9.24
C THR A 7 -6.90 16.79 -8.95
N GLY A 8 -5.83 17.22 -9.62
CA GLY A 8 -4.48 16.70 -9.47
C GLY A 8 -3.90 17.02 -8.09
N VAL A 9 -4.25 16.21 -7.11
CA VAL A 9 -3.35 15.95 -5.99
C VAL A 9 -2.65 14.63 -6.33
N PRO A 10 -1.39 14.66 -6.79
CA PRO A 10 -0.64 13.44 -6.99
C PRO A 10 -0.56 12.72 -5.64
N ILE A 11 -0.98 11.46 -5.60
CA ILE A 11 -0.34 10.53 -4.65
C ILE A 11 1.14 10.58 -5.02
N PRO A 12 2.05 10.76 -4.06
CA PRO A 12 3.47 10.74 -4.37
C PRO A 12 3.80 9.38 -4.99
N SER A 13 3.91 9.35 -6.31
CA SER A 13 4.36 8.18 -7.04
C SER A 13 5.84 8.00 -6.74
N LEU A 14 6.25 6.77 -6.50
CA LEU A 14 7.66 6.47 -6.38
C LEU A 14 8.25 6.53 -7.80
N PRO A 15 9.24 7.41 -8.06
CA PRO A 15 9.78 7.58 -9.40
C PRO A 15 10.47 6.30 -9.87
N LEU A 16 10.35 5.99 -11.15
CA LEU A 16 11.07 4.90 -11.80
C LEU A 16 12.31 5.42 -12.57
N PRO A 17 13.42 4.66 -12.62
CA PRO A 17 13.64 3.39 -11.92
C PRO A 17 13.66 3.59 -10.40
N PHE A 18 12.98 2.70 -9.68
CA PHE A 18 12.92 2.73 -8.22
C PHE A 18 13.91 1.74 -7.67
N THR A 19 14.91 2.22 -6.93
CA THR A 19 15.85 1.37 -6.22
C THR A 19 15.77 1.67 -4.72
N TYR A 20 15.62 0.62 -3.92
CA TYR A 20 15.51 0.71 -2.47
C TYR A 20 16.58 -0.15 -1.82
N ASN A 21 17.38 0.47 -0.94
CA ASN A 21 18.32 -0.23 -0.08
C ASN A 21 17.55 -0.93 1.04
N LEU A 22 17.55 -2.26 0.99
CA LEU A 22 16.93 -3.11 1.98
C LEU A 22 17.76 -3.04 3.28
N PRO A 23 17.12 -2.93 4.44
CA PRO A 23 17.87 -2.88 5.70
C PRO A 23 18.64 -4.19 5.89
N GLU A 24 19.80 -4.14 6.57
CA GLU A 24 20.63 -5.34 6.85
C GLU A 24 19.86 -6.48 7.56
N SER A 25 18.76 -6.15 8.26
CA SER A 25 17.85 -7.12 8.86
C SER A 25 16.90 -7.81 7.87
N PHE A 26 16.98 -7.50 6.59
CA PHE A 26 16.18 -8.13 5.55
C PHE A 26 16.74 -9.53 5.26
N GLY A 27 15.86 -10.53 5.29
CA GLY A 27 16.23 -11.93 5.20
C GLY A 27 15.00 -12.82 5.37
N PRO A 28 15.18 -14.10 5.68
CA PRO A 28 14.07 -15.03 5.89
C PRO A 28 13.02 -14.55 6.91
N GLY A 29 11.75 -14.85 6.63
CA GLY A 29 10.59 -14.42 7.40
C GLY A 29 10.10 -12.99 7.07
N ARG A 30 10.64 -12.35 6.04
CA ARG A 30 10.30 -10.97 5.65
C ARG A 30 9.50 -10.95 4.36
N VAL A 31 8.56 -10.00 4.28
CA VAL A 31 7.74 -9.78 3.09
C VAL A 31 7.95 -8.37 2.54
N LEU A 32 8.15 -8.27 1.23
CA LEU A 32 8.08 -7.02 0.47
C LEU A 32 6.70 -6.91 -0.16
N PHE A 33 6.03 -5.79 0.06
CA PHE A 33 4.77 -5.42 -0.57
C PHE A 33 5.05 -4.33 -1.59
N ILE A 34 4.60 -4.55 -2.83
CA ILE A 34 4.80 -3.64 -3.95
C ILE A 34 3.43 -3.37 -4.56
N HIS A 35 3.04 -2.10 -4.54
CA HIS A 35 1.75 -1.64 -5.05
C HIS A 35 1.96 -0.62 -6.16
N GLY A 36 1.12 -0.73 -7.18
CA GLY A 36 1.13 0.21 -8.28
C GLY A 36 -0.01 0.00 -9.25
N ILE A 37 0.03 0.78 -10.31
CA ILE A 37 -0.87 0.69 -11.46
C ILE A 37 -0.04 0.36 -12.68
N VAL A 38 -0.49 -0.61 -13.47
CA VAL A 38 0.10 -0.89 -14.78
C VAL A 38 -0.32 0.19 -15.76
N ASN A 39 0.62 0.76 -16.52
CA ASN A 39 0.27 1.73 -17.56
C ASN A 39 -0.67 1.09 -18.61
N ASN A 40 -1.62 1.86 -19.15
CA ASN A 40 -2.60 1.38 -20.14
C ASN A 40 -1.97 0.80 -21.44
N HIS A 41 -0.71 1.14 -21.72
CA HIS A 41 0.03 0.68 -22.90
C HIS A 41 1.37 0.03 -22.50
N ALA A 42 1.44 -0.52 -21.30
CA ALA A 42 2.64 -1.18 -20.80
C ALA A 42 3.06 -2.34 -21.70
N ASP A 43 4.32 -2.42 -22.11
CA ASP A 43 4.87 -3.65 -22.68
C ASP A 43 5.60 -4.45 -21.60
N VAL A 44 6.50 -3.79 -20.85
CA VAL A 44 7.38 -4.47 -19.90
C VAL A 44 7.52 -3.70 -18.60
N PHE A 45 7.48 -4.41 -17.48
CA PHE A 45 8.10 -3.94 -16.25
C PHE A 45 8.80 -5.07 -15.52
N GLN A 46 9.79 -4.71 -14.70
CA GLN A 46 10.67 -5.66 -14.03
C GLN A 46 10.76 -5.35 -12.54
N ILE A 47 10.86 -6.41 -11.74
CA ILE A 47 11.14 -6.36 -10.30
C ILE A 47 12.32 -7.28 -10.04
N ASN A 48 13.36 -6.74 -9.40
CA ASN A 48 14.60 -7.44 -9.13
C ASN A 48 14.96 -7.38 -7.64
N LEU A 49 15.38 -8.51 -7.08
CA LEU A 49 16.11 -8.58 -5.82
C LEU A 49 17.59 -8.78 -6.12
N LEU A 50 18.40 -7.77 -5.82
CA LEU A 50 19.82 -7.70 -6.18
C LEU A 50 20.69 -8.03 -4.97
N ALA A 51 21.80 -8.72 -5.23
CA ALA A 51 22.79 -9.13 -4.25
C ALA A 51 24.21 -8.82 -4.72
N GLY A 52 25.05 -8.29 -3.83
CA GLY A 52 26.45 -7.97 -4.14
C GLY A 52 26.61 -6.88 -5.20
N SER A 53 25.64 -5.97 -5.31
CA SER A 53 25.67 -4.89 -6.29
C SER A 53 26.49 -3.72 -5.78
N THR A 54 27.49 -3.28 -6.55
CA THR A 54 28.34 -2.13 -6.21
C THR A 54 27.88 -0.83 -6.87
N ASN A 55 26.87 -0.89 -7.75
CA ASN A 55 26.30 0.24 -8.46
C ASN A 55 24.80 0.04 -8.69
N LEU A 56 23.98 0.99 -8.26
CA LEU A 56 22.52 0.91 -8.31
C LEU A 56 21.90 1.27 -9.67
N ASP A 57 22.68 1.92 -10.54
CA ASP A 57 22.23 2.39 -11.86
C ASP A 57 22.46 1.35 -12.97
N VAL A 58 23.17 0.28 -12.66
CA VAL A 58 23.41 -0.85 -13.56
C VAL A 58 23.10 -2.11 -12.78
N VAL A 59 22.27 -3.02 -13.32
CA VAL A 59 22.09 -4.35 -12.74
C VAL A 59 23.42 -5.10 -12.86
N GLN A 60 24.31 -4.86 -11.91
CA GLN A 60 25.59 -5.52 -11.70
C GLN A 60 25.50 -6.26 -10.38
N GLY A 61 26.01 -7.49 -10.36
CA GLY A 61 25.89 -8.39 -9.22
C GLY A 61 24.92 -9.54 -9.49
N ASP A 62 24.68 -10.32 -8.45
CA ASP A 62 23.78 -11.45 -8.50
C ASP A 62 22.32 -10.97 -8.43
N VAL A 63 21.42 -11.67 -9.12
CA VAL A 63 19.98 -11.42 -9.08
C VAL A 63 19.32 -12.62 -8.42
N ALA A 64 18.94 -12.47 -7.15
CA ALA A 64 18.30 -13.53 -6.38
C ALA A 64 16.90 -13.84 -6.91
N LEU A 65 16.17 -12.83 -7.36
CA LEU A 65 14.89 -12.95 -8.04
C LEU A 65 14.82 -11.88 -9.15
N HIS A 66 14.58 -12.31 -10.37
CA HIS A 66 14.17 -11.48 -11.50
C HIS A 66 12.74 -11.84 -11.85
N MET A 67 11.83 -10.86 -11.81
CA MET A 67 10.49 -10.97 -12.34
C MET A 67 10.33 -9.97 -13.48
N GLU A 68 10.03 -10.44 -14.68
CA GLU A 68 9.64 -9.60 -15.82
C GLU A 68 8.18 -9.87 -16.16
N THR A 69 7.37 -8.82 -16.23
CA THR A 69 6.01 -8.91 -16.78
C THR A 69 6.04 -8.38 -18.20
N ARG A 70 5.65 -9.21 -19.17
CA ARG A 70 5.63 -8.83 -20.59
C ARG A 70 4.25 -9.03 -21.20
N TYR A 71 3.55 -7.93 -21.46
CA TYR A 71 2.17 -7.96 -21.95
C TYR A 71 2.06 -8.42 -23.40
N SER A 72 3.02 -8.07 -24.26
CA SER A 72 3.09 -8.58 -25.63
C SER A 72 3.17 -10.12 -25.72
N GLN A 73 3.71 -10.77 -24.68
CA GLN A 73 3.82 -12.22 -24.57
C GLN A 73 2.82 -12.84 -23.57
N LYS A 74 1.98 -12.01 -22.94
CA LYS A 74 0.96 -12.41 -21.95
C LYS A 74 1.51 -13.31 -20.83
N ARG A 75 2.66 -12.96 -20.26
CA ARG A 75 3.29 -13.76 -19.21
C ARG A 75 4.09 -12.94 -18.20
N HIS A 76 4.23 -13.51 -17.00
CA HIS A 76 5.35 -13.21 -16.12
C HIS A 76 6.47 -14.22 -16.38
N SER A 77 7.70 -13.74 -16.47
CA SER A 77 8.92 -14.52 -16.51
C SER A 77 9.65 -14.39 -15.18
N PHE A 78 10.15 -15.51 -14.66
CA PHE A 78 10.95 -15.55 -13.44
C PHE A 78 12.31 -16.18 -13.72
N ASN A 79 13.35 -15.62 -13.12
CA ASN A 79 14.70 -16.17 -13.22
C ASN A 79 15.58 -15.70 -12.05
N SER A 80 16.83 -16.14 -12.05
CA SER A 80 17.89 -15.69 -11.14
C SER A 80 19.21 -15.69 -11.91
N SER A 81 20.13 -14.79 -11.54
CA SER A 81 21.46 -14.71 -12.15
C SER A 81 22.53 -14.79 -11.07
N LYS A 82 23.59 -15.56 -11.32
CA LYS A 82 24.82 -15.52 -10.52
C LYS A 82 25.97 -15.09 -11.42
N GLY A 83 26.57 -13.94 -11.13
CA GLY A 83 27.45 -13.23 -12.05
C GLY A 83 26.70 -12.88 -13.34
N THR A 84 27.14 -13.44 -14.45
CA THR A 84 26.52 -13.23 -15.78
C THR A 84 25.69 -14.42 -16.25
N GLU A 85 25.52 -15.45 -15.43
CA GLU A 85 24.88 -16.71 -15.81
C GLU A 85 23.46 -16.81 -15.24
N TRP A 86 22.48 -16.92 -16.14
CA TRP A 86 21.07 -17.10 -15.79
C TRP A 86 20.74 -18.58 -15.56
N SER A 87 19.93 -18.84 -14.53
CA SER A 87 19.69 -20.20 -14.01
C SER A 87 18.58 -20.98 -14.73
N GLY A 88 17.85 -20.35 -15.65
CA GLY A 88 16.74 -20.93 -16.41
C GLY A 88 15.46 -20.14 -16.19
N GLU A 89 14.88 -19.64 -17.29
CA GLU A 89 13.68 -18.80 -17.27
C GLU A 89 12.42 -19.65 -17.14
N GLU A 90 11.55 -19.29 -16.20
CA GLU A 90 10.26 -19.94 -15.95
C GLU A 90 9.13 -18.96 -16.27
N HIS A 91 8.00 -19.44 -16.79
CA HIS A 91 6.91 -18.59 -17.24
C HIS A 91 5.57 -18.98 -16.61
N VAL A 92 4.80 -17.97 -16.23
CA VAL A 92 3.42 -18.13 -15.75
C VAL A 92 2.49 -17.11 -16.42
N PRO A 93 1.17 -17.37 -16.51
CA PRO A 93 0.20 -16.42 -17.05
C PRO A 93 0.18 -15.09 -16.29
N LEU A 94 -0.30 -14.02 -16.93
CA LEU A 94 -0.52 -12.73 -16.26
C LEU A 94 -1.52 -12.84 -15.10
N ALA A 95 -1.20 -12.20 -13.98
CA ALA A 95 -2.05 -12.10 -12.79
C ALA A 95 -2.86 -10.78 -12.73
N PHE A 96 -2.52 -9.82 -13.59
CA PHE A 96 -3.18 -8.52 -13.73
C PHE A 96 -2.92 -7.98 -15.14
N GLU A 97 -3.81 -7.09 -15.60
CA GLU A 97 -3.83 -6.54 -16.96
C GLU A 97 -3.34 -5.07 -17.01
N GLN A 98 -3.09 -4.57 -18.22
CA GLN A 98 -2.82 -3.15 -18.47
C GLN A 98 -3.93 -2.25 -17.88
N GLY A 99 -3.54 -1.16 -17.22
CA GLY A 99 -4.47 -0.24 -16.58
C GLY A 99 -5.01 -0.69 -15.22
N GLN A 100 -4.69 -1.91 -14.77
CA GLN A 100 -5.13 -2.41 -13.47
C GLN A 100 -4.15 -2.05 -12.35
N VAL A 101 -4.71 -1.92 -11.14
CA VAL A 101 -3.91 -1.97 -9.91
C VAL A 101 -3.33 -3.36 -9.73
N PHE A 102 -2.10 -3.44 -9.23
CA PHE A 102 -1.48 -4.69 -8.81
C PHE A 102 -1.00 -4.62 -7.37
N ASP A 103 -1.09 -5.76 -6.70
CA ASP A 103 -0.42 -6.07 -5.43
C ASP A 103 0.57 -7.20 -5.68
N ILE A 104 1.85 -6.97 -5.41
CA ILE A 104 2.87 -8.02 -5.44
C ILE A 104 3.45 -8.17 -4.04
N GLN A 105 3.48 -9.41 -3.56
CA GLN A 105 4.13 -9.77 -2.31
C GLN A 105 5.28 -10.72 -2.61
N ILE A 106 6.48 -10.37 -2.13
CA ILE A 106 7.65 -11.23 -2.23
C ILE A 106 8.01 -11.67 -0.82
N HIS A 107 7.75 -12.95 -0.53
CA HIS A 107 8.02 -13.58 0.74
C HIS A 107 9.40 -14.23 0.67
N LEU A 108 10.36 -13.75 1.46
CA LEU A 108 11.61 -14.46 1.67
C LEU A 108 11.41 -15.40 2.84
N LEU A 109 11.39 -16.71 2.60
CA LEU A 109 11.35 -17.76 3.61
C LEU A 109 12.75 -18.32 3.84
N ASP A 110 12.93 -19.22 4.81
CA ASP A 110 14.24 -19.80 5.12
C ASP A 110 14.81 -20.63 3.96
N ASP A 111 13.94 -21.33 3.23
CA ASP A 111 14.32 -22.30 2.20
C ASP A 111 14.04 -21.81 0.76
N LYS A 112 13.17 -20.81 0.60
CA LYS A 112 12.68 -20.37 -0.71
C LYS A 112 12.20 -18.92 -0.74
N ILE A 113 11.96 -18.43 -1.95
CA ILE A 113 11.23 -17.20 -2.23
C ILE A 113 9.86 -17.59 -2.77
N GLU A 114 8.78 -16.98 -2.26
CA GLU A 114 7.44 -17.07 -2.85
C GLU A 114 6.98 -15.70 -3.37
N VAL A 115 6.36 -15.67 -4.53
CA VAL A 115 5.80 -14.46 -5.13
C VAL A 115 4.30 -14.62 -5.27
N PHE A 116 3.57 -13.68 -4.69
CA PHE A 116 2.13 -13.56 -4.81
C PHE A 116 1.79 -12.33 -5.64
N ALA A 117 0.79 -12.45 -6.49
CA ALA A 117 0.18 -11.33 -7.19
C ALA A 117 -1.32 -11.33 -6.90
N ASN A 118 -1.86 -10.20 -6.44
CA ASN A 118 -3.25 -10.07 -6.02
C ASN A 118 -3.68 -11.22 -5.09
N GLN A 119 -2.82 -11.51 -4.10
CA GLN A 119 -2.94 -12.60 -3.11
C GLN A 119 -2.94 -14.04 -3.64
N GLN A 120 -2.83 -14.25 -4.95
CA GLN A 120 -2.62 -15.58 -5.49
C GLN A 120 -1.11 -15.84 -5.60
N LYS A 121 -0.64 -16.99 -5.10
CA LYS A 121 0.74 -17.41 -5.36
C LYS A 121 0.91 -17.67 -6.85
N ILE A 122 1.83 -16.95 -7.48
CA ILE A 122 2.13 -17.08 -8.91
C ILE A 122 3.46 -17.76 -9.17
N TYR A 123 4.37 -17.74 -8.20
CA TYR A 123 5.69 -18.34 -8.36
C TYR A 123 6.31 -18.71 -7.01
N GLU A 124 7.18 -19.71 -7.02
CA GLU A 124 8.08 -20.02 -5.91
C GLU A 124 9.39 -20.60 -6.45
N CYS A 125 10.50 -20.33 -5.78
CA CYS A 125 11.78 -20.97 -6.10
C CYS A 125 12.68 -21.12 -4.86
N PRO A 126 13.51 -22.17 -4.79
CA PRO A 126 14.53 -22.25 -3.74
C PRO A 126 15.54 -21.11 -3.87
N HIS A 127 16.23 -20.79 -2.78
CA HIS A 127 17.32 -19.82 -2.82
C HIS A 127 18.46 -20.32 -3.73
N ARG A 128 18.74 -19.57 -4.81
CA ARG A 128 19.89 -19.80 -5.70
C ARG A 128 21.05 -18.85 -5.38
N ILE A 129 20.74 -17.75 -4.71
CA ILE A 129 21.64 -16.76 -4.13
C ILE A 129 21.38 -16.74 -2.61
N PRO A 130 22.40 -16.62 -1.74
CA PRO A 130 22.18 -16.57 -0.30
C PRO A 130 21.22 -15.44 0.09
N PRO A 131 20.11 -15.71 0.80
CA PRO A 131 19.10 -14.69 1.10
C PRO A 131 19.66 -13.50 1.89
N GLU A 132 20.65 -13.74 2.75
CA GLU A 132 21.36 -12.71 3.52
C GLU A 132 22.21 -11.75 2.67
N SER A 133 22.48 -12.08 1.41
CA SER A 133 23.23 -11.21 0.49
C SER A 133 22.32 -10.26 -0.31
N ILE A 134 20.99 -10.34 -0.14
CA ILE A 134 20.03 -9.51 -0.87
C ILE A 134 19.99 -8.11 -0.24
N GLU A 135 20.44 -7.12 -1.00
CA GLU A 135 20.68 -5.76 -0.50
C GLU A 135 19.74 -4.73 -1.13
N TYR A 136 19.23 -4.99 -2.34
CA TYR A 136 18.43 -4.00 -3.05
C TYR A 136 17.19 -4.59 -3.71
N LEU A 137 16.09 -3.84 -3.61
CA LEU A 137 14.93 -4.00 -4.48
C LEU A 137 15.06 -2.97 -5.60
N ASN A 138 14.98 -3.43 -6.85
CA ASN A 138 14.97 -2.57 -8.03
C ASN A 138 13.71 -2.83 -8.86
N ILE A 139 13.04 -1.77 -9.28
CA ILE A 139 11.82 -1.82 -10.08
C ILE A 139 11.96 -0.86 -11.26
N THR A 140 11.63 -1.32 -12.46
CA THR A 140 11.73 -0.53 -13.70
C THR A 140 10.58 -0.83 -14.65
N GLY A 141 10.40 0.01 -15.68
CA GLY A 141 9.44 -0.21 -16.77
C GLY A 141 8.09 0.47 -16.59
N ASP A 142 7.06 -0.09 -17.21
CA ASP A 142 5.80 0.60 -17.52
C ASP A 142 4.74 0.53 -16.39
N VAL A 143 5.10 0.99 -15.20
CA VAL A 143 4.19 1.07 -14.05
C VAL A 143 4.25 2.42 -13.34
N VAL A 144 3.20 2.77 -12.60
CA VAL A 144 3.24 3.85 -11.62
C VAL A 144 3.20 3.20 -10.25
N LEU A 145 4.29 3.33 -9.49
CA LEU A 145 4.36 2.80 -8.13
C LEU A 145 3.65 3.74 -7.16
N SER A 146 2.68 3.19 -6.42
CA SER A 146 2.00 3.88 -5.32
C SER A 146 2.62 3.54 -3.97
N GLY A 147 3.29 2.39 -3.85
CA GLY A 147 3.85 1.96 -2.57
C GLY A 147 4.85 0.82 -2.65
N VAL A 148 5.89 0.89 -1.81
CA VAL A 148 6.77 -0.23 -1.51
C VAL A 148 6.95 -0.29 0.01
N TYR A 149 6.64 -1.43 0.61
CA TYR A 149 6.67 -1.63 2.05
C TYR A 149 7.40 -2.91 2.40
N LEU A 150 8.18 -2.85 3.46
CA LEU A 150 8.76 -4.03 4.07
C LEU A 150 7.94 -4.38 5.31
N ASP A 151 7.77 -5.68 5.59
CA ASP A 151 7.09 -6.26 6.77
C ASP A 151 7.80 -5.94 8.11
N GLY A 152 8.52 -4.83 8.20
CA GLY A 152 9.12 -4.30 9.43
C GLY A 152 8.12 -3.76 10.43
N LYS A 153 6.83 -3.67 10.07
CA LYS A 153 5.79 -3.24 10.99
C LYS A 153 4.51 -4.00 10.68
N ALA A 154 4.42 -5.26 11.13
CA ALA A 154 3.12 -5.90 11.28
C ALA A 154 2.29 -5.03 12.25
N TYR A 155 1.32 -4.30 11.73
CA TYR A 155 0.43 -3.50 12.55
C TYR A 155 -0.60 -4.43 13.17
N VAL A 156 -0.34 -4.86 14.40
CA VAL A 156 -1.31 -5.64 15.18
C VAL A 156 -2.48 -4.73 15.51
N LEU A 157 -3.67 -5.10 15.04
CA LEU A 157 -4.90 -4.35 15.31
C LEU A 157 -5.55 -4.82 16.63
N PRO A 158 -6.09 -3.89 17.44
CA PRO A 158 -6.18 -2.45 17.20
C PRO A 158 -4.83 -1.74 17.32
N PHE A 159 -4.52 -0.90 16.35
CA PHE A 159 -3.31 -0.09 16.30
C PHE A 159 -3.66 1.37 16.59
N VAL A 160 -2.84 2.07 17.39
CA VAL A 160 -3.00 3.50 17.67
C VAL A 160 -1.69 4.21 17.40
N SER A 161 -1.74 5.31 16.66
CA SER A 161 -0.59 6.19 16.43
C SER A 161 -0.94 7.63 16.78
N LYS A 162 0.01 8.32 17.43
CA LYS A 162 -0.08 9.76 17.63
C LYS A 162 0.59 10.49 16.46
N PRO A 163 0.05 11.64 16.01
CA PRO A 163 0.72 12.51 15.07
C PRO A 163 2.05 13.03 15.64
N PRO A 164 3.06 13.30 14.79
CA PRO A 164 4.37 13.78 15.27
C PRO A 164 4.31 15.05 16.12
N ASN A 165 3.39 15.96 15.78
CA ASN A 165 3.18 17.24 16.48
C ASN A 165 2.16 17.14 17.62
N GLY A 166 1.77 15.92 18.03
CA GLY A 166 0.83 15.64 19.10
C GLY A 166 -0.65 15.68 18.71
N HIS A 167 -0.99 16.27 17.56
CA HIS A 167 -2.34 16.32 16.98
C HIS A 167 -2.27 16.40 15.45
N LEU A 168 -3.38 16.07 14.76
CA LEU A 168 -3.49 16.25 13.31
C LEU A 168 -3.79 17.72 13.03
N SER A 169 -2.84 18.42 12.42
CA SER A 169 -3.00 19.78 11.93
C SER A 169 -3.87 19.82 10.68
N ALA A 170 -4.36 21.01 10.32
CA ALA A 170 -4.93 21.20 8.99
C ALA A 170 -3.85 20.94 7.91
N GLY A 171 -4.20 20.23 6.85
CA GLY A 171 -3.30 19.76 5.79
C GLY A 171 -2.69 18.37 6.05
N ASP A 172 -2.73 17.86 7.29
CA ASP A 172 -2.19 16.54 7.61
C ASP A 172 -2.95 15.44 6.88
N ARG A 173 -2.19 14.44 6.41
CA ARG A 173 -2.72 13.26 5.71
C ARG A 173 -2.41 12.00 6.48
N VAL A 174 -3.44 11.21 6.73
CA VAL A 174 -3.34 9.85 7.23
C VAL A 174 -3.45 8.92 6.02
N ILE A 175 -2.40 8.12 5.80
CA ILE A 175 -2.32 7.20 4.67
C ILE A 175 -2.24 5.78 5.20
N ILE A 176 -3.16 4.93 4.74
CA ILE A 176 -3.26 3.52 5.12
C ILE A 176 -3.22 2.69 3.85
N TYR A 177 -2.31 1.71 3.81
CA TYR A 177 -2.30 0.65 2.80
C TYR A 177 -2.65 -0.65 3.50
N GLY A 178 -3.67 -1.33 2.99
CA GLY A 178 -4.11 -2.57 3.61
C GLY A 178 -4.95 -3.46 2.69
N ILE A 179 -5.13 -4.70 3.14
CA ILE A 179 -6.03 -5.68 2.55
C ILE A 179 -7.10 -6.01 3.60
N PRO A 180 -8.39 -5.83 3.28
CA PRO A 180 -9.48 -6.19 4.18
C PRO A 180 -9.65 -7.71 4.17
N ASN A 181 -9.57 -8.33 5.35
CA ASN A 181 -9.55 -9.79 5.49
C ASN A 181 -10.95 -10.39 5.61
N LYS A 182 -11.90 -9.69 6.25
CA LYS A 182 -13.24 -10.21 6.56
C LYS A 182 -14.34 -9.14 6.57
N ALA A 183 -14.97 -8.90 7.71
CA ALA A 183 -16.34 -8.38 7.78
C ALA A 183 -16.38 -6.85 7.84
N GLU A 184 -15.44 -6.26 8.57
CA GLU A 184 -15.38 -4.80 8.73
C GLU A 184 -14.01 -4.31 9.18
N PHE A 185 -13.71 -3.06 8.87
CA PHE A 185 -12.62 -2.33 9.51
C PHE A 185 -13.04 -0.90 9.80
N GLN A 186 -12.32 -0.28 10.73
CA GLN A 186 -12.57 1.11 11.10
C GLN A 186 -11.28 1.89 11.31
N VAL A 187 -11.37 3.18 11.01
CA VAL A 187 -10.35 4.20 11.26
C VAL A 187 -10.99 5.32 12.05
N ASP A 188 -10.44 5.60 13.23
CA ASP A 188 -10.93 6.63 14.14
C ASP A 188 -9.88 7.72 14.31
N PHE A 189 -10.27 8.99 14.19
CA PHE A 189 -9.47 10.10 14.71
C PHE A 189 -9.99 10.42 16.12
N LEU A 190 -9.16 10.11 17.11
CA LEU A 190 -9.49 10.21 18.51
C LEU A 190 -9.18 11.60 19.06
N GLY A 191 -10.05 12.09 19.94
CA GLY A 191 -9.77 13.25 20.78
C GLY A 191 -8.84 12.94 21.95
N PHE A 192 -8.40 13.96 22.68
CA PHE A 192 -7.60 13.79 23.90
C PHE A 192 -8.33 13.00 25.01
N ASN A 193 -9.66 12.97 24.95
CA ASN A 193 -10.52 12.16 25.83
C ASN A 193 -10.76 10.73 25.30
N ASN A 194 -10.10 10.32 24.22
CA ASN A 194 -10.26 9.06 23.49
C ASN A 194 -11.64 8.85 22.82
N GLU A 195 -12.46 9.90 22.71
CA GLU A 195 -13.68 9.84 21.92
C GLU A 195 -13.36 9.86 20.42
N SER A 196 -14.20 9.21 19.60
CA SER A 196 -14.00 9.18 18.14
C SER A 196 -14.57 10.44 17.51
N LEU A 197 -13.74 11.48 17.39
CA LEU A 197 -14.12 12.76 16.81
C LEU A 197 -14.35 12.69 15.29
N PHE A 198 -13.79 11.67 14.65
CA PHE A 198 -14.17 11.19 13.34
C PHE A 198 -14.05 9.68 13.29
N HIS A 199 -15.14 9.00 12.98
CA HIS A 199 -15.25 7.56 12.83
C HIS A 199 -15.49 7.24 11.36
N PHE A 200 -14.66 6.39 10.77
CA PHE A 200 -14.85 5.79 9.46
C PHE A 200 -14.97 4.27 9.64
N ARG A 201 -16.09 3.67 9.26
CA ARG A 201 -16.29 2.22 9.33
C ARG A 201 -16.76 1.68 8.00
N ALA A 202 -15.99 0.76 7.42
CA ALA A 202 -16.37 0.02 6.23
C ALA A 202 -16.90 -1.36 6.65
N ASN A 203 -18.14 -1.67 6.28
CA ASN A 203 -18.78 -2.96 6.54
C ASN A 203 -19.04 -3.67 5.21
N PHE A 204 -18.44 -4.84 5.01
CA PHE A 204 -18.46 -5.59 3.75
C PHE A 204 -19.79 -6.34 3.55
N ASP A 205 -20.46 -6.74 4.63
CA ASP A 205 -21.74 -7.45 4.56
C ASP A 205 -22.88 -6.53 4.11
N GLU A 206 -22.94 -5.32 4.68
CA GLU A 206 -23.91 -4.29 4.31
C GLU A 206 -23.49 -3.49 3.07
N GLN A 207 -22.25 -3.69 2.59
CA GLN A 207 -21.61 -2.87 1.55
C GLN A 207 -21.81 -1.38 1.81
N ILE A 208 -21.46 -0.93 3.01
CA ILE A 208 -21.63 0.45 3.42
C ILE A 208 -20.41 0.99 4.13
N VAL A 209 -20.14 2.27 3.92
CA VAL A 209 -19.18 3.02 4.72
C VAL A 209 -19.93 4.06 5.53
N VAL A 210 -19.89 3.92 6.84
CA VAL A 210 -20.46 4.86 7.78
C VAL A 210 -19.38 5.83 8.23
N ARG A 211 -19.69 7.14 8.17
CA ARG A 211 -18.92 8.17 8.88
C ARG A 211 -19.76 8.80 9.97
N ASN A 212 -19.18 9.02 11.13
CA ASN A 212 -19.85 9.66 12.25
C ASN A 212 -18.83 10.32 13.20
N ALA A 213 -19.30 10.90 14.29
CA ALA A 213 -18.49 11.30 15.44
C ALA A 213 -19.22 10.90 16.72
N PHE A 214 -18.45 10.44 17.69
CA PHE A 214 -18.87 10.19 19.07
C PHE A 214 -18.31 11.34 19.92
N ILE A 215 -19.17 12.21 20.45
CA ILE A 215 -18.79 13.41 21.20
C ILE A 215 -19.71 13.54 22.40
N ASP A 216 -19.15 13.85 23.57
CA ASP A 216 -19.89 13.99 24.83
C ASP A 216 -20.71 12.73 25.18
N GLY A 217 -20.16 11.55 24.87
CA GLY A 217 -20.80 10.27 25.16
C GLY A 217 -21.90 9.83 24.18
N GLU A 218 -22.14 10.57 23.10
CA GLU A 218 -23.20 10.25 22.13
C GLU A 218 -22.70 10.19 20.68
N TRP A 219 -23.25 9.24 19.91
CA TRP A 219 -23.06 9.20 18.46
C TRP A 219 -23.94 10.26 17.80
N GLY A 220 -23.35 11.04 16.90
CA GLY A 220 -24.08 11.97 16.06
C GLY A 220 -24.86 11.28 14.93
N ARG A 221 -25.28 12.09 13.94
CA ARG A 221 -25.94 11.59 12.73
C ARG A 221 -24.96 10.85 11.82
N GLU A 222 -25.30 9.64 11.40
CA GLU A 222 -24.50 8.87 10.44
C GLU A 222 -24.54 9.47 9.03
N GLU A 223 -23.40 9.40 8.34
CA GLU A 223 -23.26 9.73 6.92
C GLU A 223 -22.85 8.49 6.14
N LYS A 224 -23.63 8.15 5.09
CA LYS A 224 -23.57 6.87 4.37
C LYS A 224 -23.44 7.00 2.84
N SER A 225 -23.33 8.24 2.34
CA SER A 225 -23.22 8.54 0.90
C SER A 225 -21.87 8.08 0.32
N GLY A 226 -21.81 7.80 -0.99
CA GLY A 226 -20.56 7.47 -1.70
C GLY A 226 -20.45 6.01 -2.18
N GLY A 227 -21.34 5.12 -1.74
CA GLY A 227 -21.29 3.69 -2.09
C GLY A 227 -20.17 2.95 -1.37
N PHE A 228 -19.85 1.72 -1.80
CA PHE A 228 -18.82 0.88 -1.18
C PHE A 228 -17.60 0.75 -2.10
N PRO A 229 -16.43 1.33 -1.75
CA PRO A 229 -15.28 1.38 -2.64
C PRO A 229 -14.33 0.19 -2.47
N PHE A 230 -14.53 -0.66 -1.46
CA PHE A 230 -13.60 -1.74 -1.13
C PHE A 230 -14.03 -3.07 -1.76
N ARG A 231 -13.04 -3.91 -2.03
CA ARG A 231 -13.26 -5.32 -2.38
C ARG A 231 -12.59 -6.17 -1.32
N LYS A 232 -13.29 -7.22 -0.87
CA LYS A 232 -12.72 -8.17 0.08
C LYS A 232 -11.50 -8.82 -0.56
N ASP A 233 -10.44 -9.04 0.23
CA ASP A 233 -9.23 -9.70 -0.26
C ASP A 233 -8.66 -8.93 -1.48
N ALA A 234 -8.69 -7.60 -1.43
CA ALA A 234 -8.06 -6.75 -2.44
C ALA A 234 -7.38 -5.57 -1.75
N ALA A 235 -6.14 -5.30 -2.14
CA ALA A 235 -5.40 -4.17 -1.60
C ALA A 235 -6.09 -2.85 -1.96
N PHE A 236 -5.99 -1.88 -1.05
CA PHE A 236 -6.42 -0.51 -1.29
C PHE A 236 -5.42 0.48 -0.69
N ASP A 237 -5.44 1.71 -1.23
CA ASP A 237 -4.94 2.89 -0.51
C ASP A 237 -6.11 3.72 0.03
N LEU A 238 -6.03 4.08 1.31
CA LEU A 238 -6.99 4.98 1.97
C LEU A 238 -6.22 6.20 2.45
N VAL A 239 -6.57 7.36 1.89
CA VAL A 239 -6.00 8.65 2.27
C VAL A 239 -7.09 9.49 2.91
N ILE A 240 -6.88 9.90 4.16
CA ILE A 240 -7.79 10.75 4.92
C ILE A 240 -7.04 12.04 5.26
N VAL A 241 -7.50 13.16 4.73
CA VAL A 241 -6.87 14.47 4.86
C VAL A 241 -7.69 15.35 5.79
N ASN A 242 -7.05 15.95 6.79
CA ASN A 242 -7.67 16.93 7.67
C ASN A 242 -7.63 18.32 6.99
N GLU A 243 -8.59 18.65 6.15
CA GLU A 243 -8.66 20.00 5.55
C GLU A 243 -9.14 21.03 6.59
N PRO A 244 -9.04 22.36 6.34
CA PRO A 244 -9.48 23.36 7.32
C PRO A 244 -10.98 23.32 7.68
N TYR A 245 -11.83 22.81 6.77
CA TYR A 245 -13.30 22.86 6.90
C TYR A 245 -13.97 21.48 6.95
N PHE A 246 -13.32 20.44 6.46
CA PHE A 246 -13.83 19.07 6.44
C PHE A 246 -12.69 18.07 6.41
N ILE A 247 -13.00 16.80 6.66
CA ILE A 247 -12.11 15.69 6.39
C ILE A 247 -12.36 15.20 4.96
N GLN A 248 -11.35 15.21 4.10
CA GLN A 248 -11.42 14.69 2.74
C GLN A 248 -10.93 13.25 2.71
N ILE A 249 -11.70 12.35 2.09
CA ILE A 249 -11.39 10.93 2.01
C ILE A 249 -11.18 10.53 0.56
N PHE A 250 -10.12 9.77 0.30
CA PHE A 250 -9.83 9.13 -0.98
C PHE A 250 -9.64 7.62 -0.78
N VAL A 251 -10.13 6.84 -1.74
CA VAL A 251 -9.87 5.40 -1.83
C VAL A 251 -9.33 5.10 -3.22
N ASP A 252 -8.21 4.39 -3.31
CA ASP A 252 -7.52 4.09 -4.57
C ASP A 252 -7.29 5.34 -5.42
N SER A 253 -6.71 6.38 -4.80
CA SER A 253 -6.49 7.70 -5.42
C SER A 253 -7.72 8.49 -5.84
N ARG A 254 -8.94 7.98 -5.65
CA ARG A 254 -10.17 8.63 -6.11
C ARG A 254 -10.90 9.32 -4.96
N PRO A 255 -11.40 10.55 -5.15
CA PRO A 255 -12.24 11.20 -4.14
C PRO A 255 -13.43 10.30 -3.80
N TYR A 256 -13.59 10.01 -2.51
CA TYR A 256 -14.64 9.12 -2.03
C TYR A 256 -15.76 9.90 -1.32
N ALA A 257 -15.42 10.60 -0.25
CA ALA A 257 -16.38 11.35 0.56
C ALA A 257 -15.70 12.52 1.29
N GLN A 258 -16.54 13.45 1.75
CA GLN A 258 -16.17 14.51 2.68
C GLN A 258 -16.94 14.30 3.99
N PHE A 259 -16.37 14.73 5.09
CA PHE A 259 -17.02 14.76 6.41
C PHE A 259 -16.78 16.12 7.05
N ASN A 260 -17.83 16.93 7.18
CA ASN A 260 -17.71 18.23 7.84
C ASN A 260 -17.30 18.04 9.29
N HIS A 261 -16.34 18.82 9.77
CA HIS A 261 -15.90 18.73 11.15
C HIS A 261 -17.06 18.99 12.12
N ARG A 262 -17.10 18.21 13.20
CA ARG A 262 -18.06 18.38 14.30
C ARG A 262 -17.41 18.89 15.59
N VAL A 263 -16.11 19.15 15.52
CA VAL A 263 -15.26 19.64 16.61
C VAL A 263 -15.06 21.14 16.51
N ARG A 264 -14.59 21.78 17.59
CA ARG A 264 -14.44 23.24 17.63
C ARG A 264 -13.13 23.72 16.99
N GLN A 265 -12.06 22.95 17.13
CA GLN A 265 -10.72 23.25 16.62
C GLN A 265 -10.20 22.09 15.77
N PRO A 266 -10.64 21.95 14.51
CA PRO A 266 -10.24 20.82 13.65
C PRO A 266 -8.73 20.68 13.42
N GLY A 267 -7.98 21.78 13.51
CA GLY A 267 -6.52 21.76 13.43
C GLY A 267 -5.81 21.40 14.73
N ALA A 268 -6.51 21.03 15.81
CA ALA A 268 -5.92 20.75 17.13
C ALA A 268 -6.59 19.61 17.90
N ASP A 269 -7.88 19.33 17.66
CA ASP A 269 -8.68 18.44 18.50
C ASP A 269 -8.38 16.94 18.29
N TYR A 270 -7.87 16.54 17.11
CA TYR A 270 -7.57 15.13 16.78
C TYR A 270 -6.19 14.72 17.31
N ALA A 271 -6.15 14.03 18.45
CA ALA A 271 -4.95 13.66 19.18
C ALA A 271 -4.28 12.36 18.71
N ALA A 272 -5.04 11.43 18.13
CA ALA A 272 -4.51 10.14 17.68
C ALA A 272 -5.32 9.55 16.52
N VAL A 273 -4.72 8.63 15.78
CA VAL A 273 -5.40 7.78 14.80
C VAL A 273 -5.42 6.36 15.35
N LYS A 274 -6.60 5.73 15.38
CA LYS A 274 -6.77 4.32 15.72
C LYS A 274 -7.29 3.56 14.50
N ILE A 275 -6.73 2.38 14.25
CA ILE A 275 -7.18 1.44 13.23
C ILE A 275 -7.58 0.15 13.94
N SER A 276 -8.72 -0.43 13.58
CA SER A 276 -9.19 -1.70 14.15
C SER A 276 -10.10 -2.46 13.20
N GLY A 277 -10.44 -3.70 13.58
CA GLY A 277 -11.23 -4.62 12.76
C GLY A 277 -10.37 -5.54 11.90
N ASP A 278 -11.00 -6.14 10.89
CA ASP A 278 -10.45 -7.17 10.02
C ASP A 278 -9.66 -6.58 8.84
N LEU A 279 -8.56 -5.90 9.15
CA LEU A 279 -7.68 -5.27 8.16
C LEU A 279 -6.23 -5.70 8.38
N GLN A 280 -5.59 -6.26 7.36
CA GLN A 280 -4.14 -6.37 7.33
C GLN A 280 -3.59 -5.02 6.86
N VAL A 281 -2.83 -4.34 7.71
CA VAL A 281 -2.20 -3.05 7.37
C VAL A 281 -0.73 -3.31 7.07
N PHE A 282 -0.29 -2.88 5.89
CA PHE A 282 1.10 -2.98 5.43
C PHE A 282 1.86 -1.69 5.67
N ALA A 283 1.15 -0.56 5.57
CA ALA A 283 1.73 0.73 5.82
C ALA A 283 0.73 1.70 6.41
N PHE A 284 1.27 2.51 7.32
CA PHE A 284 0.59 3.62 7.95
C PHE A 284 1.55 4.81 7.98
N LYS A 285 1.09 5.97 7.52
CA LYS A 285 1.85 7.22 7.59
C LYS A 285 0.94 8.36 8.01
N ILE A 286 1.47 9.26 8.82
CA ILE A 286 0.92 10.59 9.04
C ILE A 286 1.94 11.57 8.46
N ILE A 287 1.55 12.35 7.47
CA ILE A 287 2.41 13.35 6.82
C ILE A 287 1.78 14.73 6.92
N HIS A 288 2.62 15.73 7.19
CA HIS A 288 2.27 17.14 7.07
C HIS A 288 2.66 17.62 5.67
N VAL A 289 1.81 18.42 5.02
CA VAL A 289 2.10 19.05 3.71
C VAL A 289 2.11 20.56 3.88
#